data_AF-A0A246JX66-F1
#
_entry.id   AF-A0A246JX66-F1
#
_cell.length_a   1.000
_cell.length_b   1.000
_cell.length_c   1.000
_cell.angle_alpha   90.00
_cell.angle_beta   90.00
_cell.angle_gamma   90.00
#
_symmetry.space_group_name_H-M   'P 1'
#
loop_
_entity.id
_entity.type
_entity.pdbx_description
1 polymer ?
#
loop_
_entity_poly.entity_id
_entity_poly.type
_entity_poly.pdbx_seq_one_letter_code
_entity_poly.pdbx_strand_id
1 'polypeptide(L)'
;MGAWERLKRELPDGWEPLTVQRTAYKRALGEVRFRNAIASLEAIDPDADHVTPTLYYGAGIAAQMGLTAYLLERGFDDHWCARNVGLRITTALDWANAAGLNHANPSICRLAIVLTPYWKWRRFWKSEILRSADCGFRPGDVHAIIDNLLDHICNATGFEYPVADSPRREQL
;
A
#
# COMPACT_ATOMS: atom_id res chain seq x y z
N MET A 1 -19.75 22.37 -3.60
CA MET A 1 -18.28 22.42 -3.75
C MET A 1 -17.75 20.99 -3.58
N GLY A 2 -17.24 20.37 -4.65
CA GLY A 2 -16.88 18.94 -4.66
C GLY A 2 -15.64 18.61 -3.82
N ALA A 3 -15.50 17.35 -3.39
CA ALA A 3 -14.35 16.87 -2.62
C ALA A 3 -13.00 17.20 -3.29
N TRP A 4 -12.99 17.19 -4.63
CA TRP A 4 -11.84 17.54 -5.47
C TRP A 4 -11.32 18.97 -5.27
N GLU A 5 -12.20 19.96 -5.09
CA GLU A 5 -11.82 21.38 -4.90
C GLU A 5 -11.40 21.72 -3.46
N ARG A 6 -11.65 20.81 -2.51
CA ARG A 6 -11.05 20.88 -1.17
C ARG A 6 -9.63 20.33 -1.19
N LEU A 7 -9.46 19.17 -1.79
CA LEU A 7 -8.18 18.48 -1.86
C LEU A 7 -7.11 19.32 -2.59
N LYS A 8 -7.48 20.03 -3.66
CA LYS A 8 -6.57 20.95 -4.38
C LYS A 8 -5.96 22.06 -3.51
N ARG A 9 -6.69 22.56 -2.50
CA ARG A 9 -6.21 23.65 -1.63
C ARG A 9 -5.23 23.18 -0.56
N GLU A 10 -5.20 21.88 -0.30
CA GLU A 10 -4.31 21.28 0.70
C GLU A 10 -3.02 20.74 0.06
N LEU A 11 -2.83 20.94 -1.25
CA LEU A 11 -1.64 20.48 -1.96
C LEU A 11 -0.43 21.38 -1.68
N PRO A 12 0.78 20.82 -1.53
CA PRO A 12 2.00 21.59 -1.33
C PRO A 12 2.36 22.49 -2.52
N ASP A 13 3.14 23.54 -2.26
CA ASP A 13 3.72 24.38 -3.30
C ASP A 13 4.63 23.57 -4.26
N GLY A 14 4.49 23.81 -5.57
CA GLY A 14 5.23 23.08 -6.61
C GLY A 14 4.58 21.78 -7.10
N TRP A 15 3.30 21.61 -6.82
CA TRP A 15 2.49 20.48 -7.31
C TRP A 15 2.31 20.54 -8.84
N GLU A 16 2.62 19.43 -9.53
CA GLU A 16 2.36 19.28 -10.96
C GLU A 16 0.87 19.01 -11.22
N PRO A 17 0.25 19.61 -12.27
CA PRO A 17 -1.12 19.33 -12.64
C PRO A 17 -1.40 17.84 -12.76
N LEU A 18 -2.23 17.31 -11.87
CA LEU A 18 -2.62 15.91 -11.89
C LEU A 18 -3.56 15.65 -13.08
N THR A 19 -3.03 15.00 -14.10
CA THR A 19 -3.81 14.53 -15.25
C THR A 19 -4.35 13.13 -14.94
N VAL A 20 -5.60 13.07 -14.48
CA VAL A 20 -6.27 11.78 -14.23
C VAL A 20 -6.93 11.30 -15.52
N GLN A 21 -6.19 10.54 -16.30
CA GLN A 21 -6.71 9.88 -17.49
C GLN A 21 -6.36 8.40 -17.48
N ARG A 22 -7.39 7.55 -17.53
CA ARG A 22 -7.21 6.10 -17.65
C ARG A 22 -6.68 5.75 -19.03
N THR A 23 -5.65 4.94 -19.09
CA THR A 23 -5.06 4.41 -20.33
C THR A 23 -4.71 2.93 -20.18
N ALA A 24 -4.66 2.20 -21.30
CA ALA A 24 -4.24 0.80 -21.29
C ALA A 24 -2.81 0.63 -20.73
N TYR A 25 -1.91 1.57 -21.04
CA TYR A 25 -0.56 1.58 -20.50
C TYR A 25 -0.53 1.69 -18.97
N LYS A 26 -1.28 2.64 -18.39
CA LYS A 26 -1.35 2.82 -16.93
C LYS A 26 -1.98 1.60 -16.25
N ARG A 27 -3.01 1.00 -16.86
CA ARG A 27 -3.59 -0.25 -16.37
C ARG A 27 -2.56 -1.38 -16.34
N ALA A 28 -1.85 -1.61 -17.45
CA ALA A 28 -0.84 -2.67 -17.54
C ALA A 28 0.30 -2.47 -16.53
N LEU A 29 0.75 -1.23 -16.34
CA LEU A 29 1.74 -0.90 -15.31
C LEU A 29 1.19 -1.17 -13.90
N GLY A 30 -0.08 -0.85 -13.65
CA GLY A 30 -0.79 -1.19 -12.42
C GLY A 30 -0.81 -2.70 -12.16
N GLU A 31 -1.13 -3.52 -13.16
CA GLU A 31 -1.13 -4.99 -13.06
C GLU A 31 0.26 -5.54 -12.72
N VAL A 32 1.33 -5.00 -13.31
CA VAL A 32 2.71 -5.35 -12.95
C VAL A 32 3.00 -5.01 -11.49
N ARG A 33 2.61 -3.82 -11.03
CA ARG A 33 2.79 -3.42 -9.62
C ARG A 33 1.99 -4.29 -8.67
N PHE A 34 0.77 -4.62 -9.03
CA PHE A 34 -0.08 -5.45 -8.21
C PHE A 34 0.52 -6.84 -8.02
N ARG A 35 1.03 -7.48 -9.09
CA ARG A 35 1.78 -8.74 -8.96
C ARG A 35 3.02 -8.62 -8.08
N ASN A 36 3.77 -7.53 -8.19
CA ASN A 36 4.94 -7.29 -7.33
C ASN A 36 4.54 -7.06 -5.86
N ALA A 37 3.36 -6.48 -5.61
CA ALA A 37 2.82 -6.31 -4.26
C ALA A 37 2.54 -7.67 -3.61
N ILE A 38 1.91 -8.58 -4.37
CA ILE A 38 1.60 -9.95 -3.93
C ILE A 38 2.89 -10.72 -3.66
N ALA A 39 3.85 -10.71 -4.58
CA ALA A 39 5.15 -11.36 -4.38
C ALA A 39 5.90 -10.82 -3.14
N SER A 40 5.71 -9.55 -2.80
CA SER A 40 6.29 -8.94 -1.59
C SER A 40 5.56 -9.38 -0.31
N LEU A 41 4.25 -9.60 -0.38
CA LEU A 41 3.45 -10.16 0.72
C LEU A 41 3.79 -11.63 0.95
N GLU A 42 3.89 -12.44 -0.10
CA GLU A 42 4.25 -13.87 -0.02
C GLU A 42 5.63 -14.11 0.60
N ALA A 43 6.53 -13.13 0.52
CA ALA A 43 7.84 -13.19 1.16
C ALA A 43 7.80 -12.92 2.67
N ILE A 44 6.66 -12.50 3.23
CA ILE A 44 6.45 -12.28 4.66
C ILE A 44 6.00 -13.60 5.28
N ASP A 45 6.78 -14.11 6.23
CA ASP A 45 6.39 -15.23 7.07
C ASP A 45 5.36 -14.77 8.13
N PRO A 46 4.07 -15.19 8.03
CA PRO A 46 3.05 -14.82 9.00
C PRO A 46 3.22 -15.55 10.35
N ASP A 47 3.97 -16.66 10.37
CA ASP A 47 4.15 -17.53 11.54
C ASP A 47 5.44 -17.20 12.31
N ALA A 48 6.19 -16.17 11.88
CA ALA A 48 7.37 -15.70 12.60
C ALA A 48 7.04 -15.30 14.05
N ASP A 49 7.98 -15.53 14.96
CA ASP A 49 7.78 -15.27 16.40
C ASP A 49 7.54 -13.79 16.74
N HIS A 50 8.15 -12.89 15.97
CA HIS A 50 8.10 -11.45 16.20
C HIS A 50 8.26 -10.66 14.91
N VAL A 51 7.72 -9.43 14.90
CA VAL A 51 7.91 -8.53 13.77
C VAL A 51 9.34 -8.02 13.73
N THR A 52 9.97 -8.12 12.57
CA THR A 52 11.32 -7.61 12.30
C THR A 52 11.28 -6.34 11.43
N PRO A 53 12.34 -5.52 11.42
CA PRO A 53 12.46 -4.44 10.44
C PRO A 53 12.36 -4.93 8.98
N THR A 54 12.86 -6.12 8.68
CA THR A 54 12.73 -6.73 7.34
C THR A 54 11.27 -7.00 7.00
N LEU A 55 10.48 -7.51 7.94
CA LEU A 55 9.05 -7.73 7.77
C LEU A 55 8.33 -6.40 7.48
N TYR A 56 8.55 -5.36 8.29
CA TYR A 56 7.93 -4.04 8.02
C TYR A 56 8.40 -3.42 6.71
N TYR A 57 9.65 -3.66 6.30
CA TYR A 57 10.14 -3.19 5.01
C TYR A 57 9.40 -3.88 3.85
N GLY A 58 9.24 -5.20 3.91
CA GLY A 58 8.47 -5.99 2.93
C GLY A 58 7.00 -5.57 2.88
N ALA A 59 6.36 -5.42 4.05
CA ALA A 59 4.97 -4.95 4.15
C ALA A 59 4.79 -3.55 3.57
N GLY A 60 5.78 -2.66 3.78
CA GLY A 60 5.81 -1.34 3.17
C GLY A 60 5.89 -1.37 1.65
N ILE A 61 6.72 -2.26 1.07
CA ILE A 61 6.78 -2.46 -0.39
C ILE A 61 5.43 -2.97 -0.91
N ALA A 62 4.86 -4.00 -0.28
CA ALA A 62 3.59 -4.57 -0.68
C ALA A 62 2.46 -3.51 -0.67
N ALA A 63 2.31 -2.76 0.42
CA ALA A 63 1.34 -1.69 0.53
C ALA A 63 1.55 -0.58 -0.51
N GLN A 64 2.79 -0.13 -0.71
CA GLN A 64 3.11 0.94 -1.65
C GLN A 64 2.82 0.52 -3.10
N MET A 65 3.22 -0.69 -3.48
CA MET A 65 2.98 -1.21 -4.82
C MET A 65 1.50 -1.42 -5.08
N GLY A 66 0.75 -1.98 -4.12
CA GLY A 66 -0.70 -2.16 -4.24
C GLY A 66 -1.44 -0.83 -4.38
N LEU A 67 -1.20 0.12 -3.47
CA LEU A 67 -1.88 1.42 -3.48
C LEU A 67 -1.55 2.22 -4.75
N THR A 68 -0.29 2.20 -5.20
CA THR A 68 0.08 2.89 -6.45
C THR A 68 -0.39 2.15 -7.70
N ALA A 69 -0.59 0.83 -7.65
CA ALA A 69 -1.27 0.08 -8.72
C ALA A 69 -2.73 0.55 -8.87
N TYR A 70 -3.45 0.72 -7.76
CA TYR A 70 -4.80 1.27 -7.77
C TYR A 70 -4.83 2.69 -8.35
N LEU A 71 -3.92 3.57 -7.92
CA LEU A 71 -3.85 4.94 -8.45
C LEU A 71 -3.57 4.97 -9.96
N LEU A 72 -2.67 4.12 -10.46
CA LEU A 72 -2.43 3.98 -11.90
C LEU A 72 -3.69 3.53 -12.65
N GLU A 73 -4.42 2.55 -12.12
CA GLU A 73 -5.68 2.07 -12.71
C GLU A 73 -6.73 3.20 -12.82
N ARG A 74 -6.76 4.08 -11.81
CA ARG A 74 -7.60 5.28 -11.77
C ARG A 74 -7.11 6.41 -12.65
N GLY A 75 -5.93 6.28 -13.26
CA GLY A 75 -5.41 7.20 -14.26
C GLY A 75 -4.37 8.19 -13.73
N PHE A 76 -3.88 8.03 -12.51
CA PHE A 76 -2.75 8.82 -12.01
C PHE A 76 -1.48 8.49 -12.80
N ASP A 77 -0.60 9.48 -12.96
CA ASP A 77 0.68 9.28 -13.61
C ASP A 77 1.69 8.64 -12.68
N ASP A 78 2.56 7.81 -13.25
CA ASP A 78 3.57 7.12 -12.46
C ASP A 78 4.57 8.06 -11.80
N HIS A 79 5.10 9.00 -12.59
CA HIS A 79 5.99 10.05 -12.09
C HIS A 79 5.32 10.86 -10.97
N TRP A 80 4.03 11.15 -11.11
CA TRP A 80 3.27 11.87 -10.10
C TRP A 80 3.18 11.06 -8.79
N CYS A 81 2.89 9.75 -8.86
CA CYS A 81 2.91 8.87 -7.70
C CYS A 81 4.29 8.83 -7.03
N ALA A 82 5.36 8.68 -7.81
CA ALA A 82 6.72 8.67 -7.28
C ALA A 82 7.08 9.96 -6.54
N ARG A 83 6.69 11.12 -7.08
CA ARG A 83 6.99 12.44 -6.50
C ARG A 83 6.11 12.80 -5.29
N ASN A 84 4.80 12.53 -5.36
CA ASN A 84 3.83 13.04 -4.39
C ASN A 84 3.44 12.01 -3.32
N VAL A 85 3.44 10.72 -3.66
CA VAL A 85 3.22 9.62 -2.69
C VAL A 85 4.56 9.14 -2.14
N GLY A 86 5.50 8.87 -3.03
CA GLY A 86 6.83 8.37 -2.67
C GLY A 86 6.76 7.11 -1.81
N LEU A 87 7.46 7.13 -0.68
CA LEU A 87 7.59 5.98 0.23
C LEU A 87 6.69 6.08 1.46
N ARG A 88 5.62 6.90 1.40
CA ARG A 88 4.70 7.19 2.51
C ARG A 88 3.38 6.44 2.32
N ILE A 89 3.13 5.43 3.16
CA ILE A 89 1.94 4.59 3.05
C ILE A 89 0.67 5.34 3.44
N THR A 90 0.74 6.25 4.44
CA THR A 90 -0.41 7.10 4.80
C THR A 90 -0.84 7.96 3.60
N THR A 91 0.11 8.64 2.96
CA THR A 91 -0.17 9.45 1.77
C THR A 91 -0.73 8.60 0.62
N ALA A 92 -0.18 7.41 0.38
CA ALA A 92 -0.69 6.50 -0.64
C ALA A 92 -2.15 6.10 -0.37
N LEU A 93 -2.47 5.79 0.89
CA LEU A 93 -3.79 5.37 1.33
C LEU A 93 -4.80 6.52 1.23
N ASP A 94 -4.42 7.72 1.65
CA ASP A 94 -5.27 8.91 1.57
C ASP A 94 -5.66 9.23 0.12
N TRP A 95 -4.69 9.19 -0.80
CA TRP A 95 -4.94 9.40 -2.21
C TRP A 95 -5.78 8.28 -2.85
N ALA A 96 -5.51 7.02 -2.50
CA ALA A 96 -6.31 5.91 -3.01
C ALA A 96 -7.76 6.00 -2.53
N ASN A 97 -7.98 6.35 -1.25
CA ASN A 97 -9.30 6.56 -0.69
C ASN A 97 -10.01 7.76 -1.31
N ALA A 98 -9.32 8.88 -1.51
CA ALA A 98 -9.85 10.03 -2.25
C ALA A 98 -10.19 9.69 -3.71
N ALA A 99 -9.47 8.75 -4.32
CA ALA A 99 -9.74 8.22 -5.65
C ALA A 99 -10.77 7.06 -5.65
N GLY A 100 -11.46 6.82 -4.53
CA GLY A 100 -12.61 5.93 -4.44
C GLY A 100 -12.32 4.51 -3.91
N LEU A 101 -11.12 4.23 -3.40
CA LEU A 101 -10.81 2.92 -2.80
C LEU A 101 -11.67 2.67 -1.55
N ASN A 102 -11.94 3.73 -0.77
CA ASN A 102 -12.78 3.70 0.44
C ASN A 102 -12.39 2.61 1.47
N HIS A 103 -11.10 2.34 1.60
CA HIS A 103 -10.54 1.34 2.50
C HIS A 103 -9.79 2.03 3.66
N ALA A 104 -10.55 2.52 4.63
CA ALA A 104 -10.03 3.29 5.77
C ALA A 104 -10.37 2.65 7.12
N ASN A 105 -10.29 1.32 7.22
CA ASN A 105 -10.51 0.64 8.49
C ASN A 105 -9.37 0.96 9.50
N PRO A 106 -9.65 0.89 10.82
CA PRO A 106 -8.65 1.27 11.84
C PRO A 106 -7.33 0.51 11.75
N SER A 107 -7.37 -0.77 11.37
CA SER A 107 -6.18 -1.64 11.29
C SER A 107 -5.22 -1.17 10.20
N ILE A 108 -5.71 -0.93 8.97
CA ILE A 108 -4.84 -0.43 7.89
C ILE A 108 -4.34 0.99 8.17
N CYS A 109 -5.17 1.86 8.74
CA CYS A 109 -4.77 3.22 9.10
C CYS A 109 -3.62 3.21 10.14
N ARG A 110 -3.75 2.37 11.18
CA ARG A 110 -2.70 2.21 12.20
C ARG A 110 -1.42 1.64 11.60
N LEU A 111 -1.53 0.60 10.75
CA LEU A 111 -0.37 0.01 10.09
C LEU A 111 0.31 1.01 9.13
N ALA A 112 -0.45 1.79 8.38
CA ALA A 112 0.07 2.80 7.46
C ALA A 112 0.95 3.85 8.17
N ILE A 113 0.56 4.26 9.39
CA ILE A 113 1.36 5.16 10.24
C ILE A 113 2.69 4.50 10.61
N VAL A 114 2.66 3.25 11.07
CA VAL A 114 3.86 2.48 11.43
C VAL A 114 4.79 2.33 10.22
N LEU A 115 4.24 2.00 9.06
CA LEU A 115 5.00 1.81 7.84
C LEU A 115 5.55 3.12 7.27
N THR A 116 4.98 4.29 7.58
CA THR A 116 5.39 5.55 6.94
C THR A 116 6.64 6.19 7.58
N PRO A 117 7.62 6.66 6.78
CA PRO A 117 7.95 6.18 5.44
C PRO A 117 8.69 4.83 5.51
N TYR A 118 8.44 3.92 4.58
CA TYR A 118 8.82 2.52 4.81
C TYR A 118 10.30 2.24 4.62
N TRP A 119 11.03 3.09 3.90
CA TRP A 119 12.49 2.98 3.75
C TRP A 119 13.24 2.97 5.08
N LYS A 120 12.62 3.56 6.13
CA LYS A 120 13.21 3.65 7.46
C LYS A 120 13.59 2.26 7.96
N TRP A 121 12.71 1.27 7.75
CA TRP A 121 12.90 -0.11 8.16
C TRP A 121 14.09 -0.80 7.49
N ARG A 122 14.43 -0.45 6.24
CA ARG A 122 15.64 -0.94 5.56
C ARG A 122 16.93 -0.43 6.22
N ARG A 123 16.93 0.80 6.75
CA ARG A 123 18.11 1.39 7.41
C ARG A 123 18.29 0.87 8.84
N PHE A 124 17.21 0.40 9.46
CA PHE A 124 17.17 0.06 10.88
C PHE A 124 17.49 -1.38 11.24
N TRP A 125 17.81 -2.26 10.27
CA TRP A 125 18.34 -3.60 10.55
C TRP A 125 19.61 -3.59 11.45
N LYS A 126 20.30 -2.44 11.56
CA LYS A 126 21.48 -2.24 12.42
C LYS A 126 21.21 -1.51 13.74
N SER A 127 19.98 -1.07 14.03
CA SER A 127 19.68 -0.23 15.21
C SER A 127 18.90 -1.00 16.28
N GLU A 128 19.49 -1.13 17.47
CA GLU A 128 18.85 -1.76 18.64
C GLU A 128 17.59 -1.01 19.12
N ILE A 129 17.56 0.32 18.98
CA ILE A 129 16.48 1.20 19.47
C ILE A 129 15.11 0.87 18.86
N LEU A 130 15.09 0.30 17.64
CA LEU A 130 13.85 -0.06 16.95
C LEU A 130 13.59 -1.57 16.93
N ARG A 131 14.54 -2.41 17.36
CA ARG A 131 14.23 -3.81 17.71
C ARG A 131 13.29 -3.88 18.91
N SER A 132 13.34 -2.89 19.79
CA SER A 132 12.44 -2.73 20.94
C SER A 132 11.20 -1.89 20.65
N ALA A 133 11.04 -1.35 19.44
CA ALA A 133 9.84 -0.61 19.05
C ALA A 133 8.70 -1.60 18.78
N ASP A 134 8.14 -2.11 19.87
CA ASP A 134 6.87 -2.83 19.83
C ASP A 134 5.80 -1.87 19.33
N CYS A 135 5.45 -2.03 18.06
CA CYS A 135 4.35 -1.29 17.44
C CYS A 135 3.01 -1.99 17.67
N GLY A 136 2.98 -3.06 18.48
CA GLY A 136 1.80 -3.82 18.88
C GLY A 136 1.13 -4.54 17.72
N PHE A 137 1.94 -5.11 16.82
CA PHE A 137 1.48 -5.98 15.73
C PHE A 137 2.24 -7.30 15.79
N ARG A 138 1.54 -8.40 15.54
CA ARG A 138 2.16 -9.71 15.26
C ARG A 138 2.42 -9.86 13.77
N PRO A 139 3.37 -10.70 13.34
CA PRO A 139 3.61 -10.97 11.92
C PRO A 139 2.35 -11.35 11.14
N GLY A 140 1.54 -12.27 11.68
CA GLY A 140 0.24 -12.63 11.12
C GLY A 140 -0.75 -11.46 10.98
N ASP A 141 -0.77 -10.51 11.93
CA ASP A 141 -1.63 -9.33 11.83
C ASP A 141 -1.20 -8.44 10.66
N VAL A 142 0.11 -8.21 10.52
CA VAL A 142 0.65 -7.41 9.42
C VAL A 142 0.33 -8.07 8.08
N HIS A 143 0.57 -9.37 7.97
CA HIS A 143 0.24 -10.13 6.77
C HIS A 143 -1.25 -10.02 6.43
N ALA A 144 -2.14 -10.31 7.37
CA ALA A 144 -3.59 -10.27 7.15
C ALA A 144 -4.11 -8.88 6.76
N ILE A 145 -3.58 -7.82 7.35
CA ILE A 145 -3.97 -6.45 7.01
C ILE A 145 -3.53 -6.09 5.58
N ILE A 146 -2.31 -6.48 5.17
CA ILE A 146 -1.83 -6.22 3.81
C ILE A 146 -2.57 -7.09 2.79
N ASP A 147 -2.81 -8.37 3.09
CA ASP A 147 -3.59 -9.28 2.26
C ASP A 147 -5.00 -8.72 2.01
N ASN A 148 -5.69 -8.28 3.08
CA ASN A 148 -7.01 -7.67 2.98
C ASN A 148 -7.01 -6.38 2.14
N LEU A 149 -5.96 -5.56 2.23
CA LEU A 149 -5.79 -4.38 1.38
C LEU A 149 -5.65 -4.80 -0.10
N LEU A 150 -4.82 -5.80 -0.41
CA LEU A 150 -4.60 -6.25 -1.78
C LEU A 150 -5.85 -6.92 -2.38
N ASP A 151 -6.56 -7.72 -1.60
CA ASP A 151 -7.86 -8.30 -1.98
C ASP A 151 -8.87 -7.19 -2.30
N HIS A 152 -8.95 -6.15 -1.46
CA HIS A 152 -9.84 -5.02 -1.71
C HIS A 152 -9.47 -4.25 -2.98
N ILE A 153 -8.18 -4.06 -3.24
CA ILE A 153 -7.69 -3.46 -4.49
C ILE A 153 -8.05 -4.33 -5.69
N CYS A 154 -7.83 -5.65 -5.62
CA CYS A 154 -8.20 -6.61 -6.66
C CYS A 154 -9.69 -6.47 -7.02
N ASN A 155 -10.56 -6.48 -6.01
CA ASN A 155 -12.00 -6.32 -6.20
C ASN A 155 -12.37 -4.96 -6.84
N ALA A 156 -11.65 -3.90 -6.50
CA ALA A 156 -11.92 -2.55 -7.00
C ALA A 156 -11.37 -2.27 -8.42
N THR A 157 -10.39 -3.06 -8.89
CA THR A 157 -9.71 -2.84 -10.19
C THR A 157 -9.96 -3.95 -11.22
N GLY A 158 -10.39 -5.12 -10.76
CA GLY A 158 -10.44 -6.33 -11.57
C GLY A 158 -9.06 -6.80 -12.03
N PHE A 159 -8.01 -6.56 -11.23
CA PHE A 159 -6.72 -7.22 -11.43
C PHE A 159 -6.83 -8.70 -11.05
N GLU A 160 -5.98 -9.53 -11.63
CA GLU A 160 -5.92 -10.94 -11.25
C GLU A 160 -5.14 -11.07 -9.95
N TYR A 161 -5.81 -11.56 -8.90
CA TYR A 161 -5.12 -12.14 -7.76
C TYR A 161 -4.71 -13.57 -8.17
N PRO A 162 -3.41 -13.93 -8.14
CA PRO A 162 -3.00 -15.29 -8.39
C PRO A 162 -3.76 -16.21 -7.44
N VAL A 163 -4.53 -17.14 -8.00
CA VAL A 163 -5.21 -18.14 -7.19
C VAL A 163 -4.12 -19.03 -6.61
N ALA A 164 -3.86 -18.93 -5.31
CA ALA A 164 -3.10 -19.93 -4.61
C ALA A 164 -3.84 -21.27 -4.76
N ASP A 165 -3.14 -22.31 -5.18
CA ASP A 165 -3.68 -23.68 -5.24
C ASP A 165 -3.89 -24.19 -3.79
N SER A 166 -4.89 -23.69 -3.04
CA SER A 166 -5.48 -24.37 -1.86
C SER A 166 -6.60 -23.61 -1.11
N PRO A 167 -7.50 -24.33 -0.41
CA PRO A 167 -8.79 -23.85 0.04
C PRO A 167 -8.70 -23.15 1.41
N ARG A 168 -8.73 -21.82 1.41
CA ARG A 168 -9.01 -21.02 2.62
C ARG A 168 -9.78 -19.77 2.23
N ARG A 169 -11.04 -19.96 1.83
CA ARG A 169 -12.00 -18.87 1.66
C ARG A 169 -13.35 -19.26 2.26
N GLU A 170 -13.36 -19.47 3.58
CA GLU A 170 -14.58 -19.33 4.37
C GLU A 170 -14.25 -18.66 5.70
N GLN A 171 -14.98 -17.56 5.95
CA GLN A 171 -15.27 -16.93 7.24
C GLN A 171 -14.19 -16.03 7.85
N LEU A 172 -14.28 -14.73 7.53
CA LEU A 172 -14.27 -13.63 8.49
C LEU A 172 -15.34 -12.59 8.10
#